data_AF-A0A3N5Z862-F1
#
_entry.id   AF-A0A3N5Z862-F1
#
_cell.length_a   1.000
_cell.length_b   1.000
_cell.length_c   1.000
_cell.angle_alpha   90.00
_cell.angle_beta   90.00
_cell.angle_gamma   90.00
#
_symmetry.space_group_name_H-M   'P 1'
#
loop_
_entity.id
_entity.type
_entity.pdbx_description
1 polymer ?
#
loop_
_entity_poly.entity_id
_entity_poly.type
_entity_poly.pdbx_seq_one_letter_code
_entity_poly.pdbx_strand_id
1 'polypeptide(L)'
;MTLGSHSASEHRLPMLTRENLLKGAILLSSGLVVSAEILSLLHAFSFWPVLTLWCLSAGCGLTWVLLKARPLLADLKAEARGLLRKAGALDWIEAASLGAVVLLVLIAFLSGLLSPPNNWDSMWMHLPRQVRWIQNQTLAPYPVHPMDQIFREPFVDIVSAQLLMLSDTDRVCFAVQWIGLIVCLGAASLIAREVGCDRRGQILAAVLTITVPVAFLQASNTKNDLATALWFCTLTWMGLRLVNGREWNWKWTALLGMNLGLLVLTKGTAYFLPAPVYLLIASCLFRRYRWRTWKHAVAILLVASSVVAGMYWRNWLTFGEIINPDRGLYRSKLFTPGAIASRLVTEAGEHMATPVDALNRWSYAAIAEGHRWLGVQMDDPRLVWPGLRFFIAYTPGDENM
;
A
#
# COMPACT_ATOMS: atom_id res chain seq x y z
N MET A 1 -49.91 32.22 9.54
CA MET A 1 -49.60 31.17 8.56
C MET A 1 -48.64 31.75 7.54
N THR A 2 -47.34 31.55 7.74
CA THR A 2 -46.29 31.86 6.77
C THR A 2 -45.44 30.61 6.69
N LEU A 3 -45.72 29.78 5.69
CA LEU A 3 -44.97 28.57 5.39
C LEU A 3 -43.59 28.98 4.92
N GLY A 4 -42.60 28.84 5.80
CA GLY A 4 -41.19 28.90 5.45
C GLY A 4 -40.87 27.75 4.52
N SER A 5 -40.38 28.09 3.33
CA SER A 5 -39.79 27.15 2.39
C SER A 5 -38.53 26.55 3.02
N HIS A 6 -38.68 25.36 3.60
CA HIS A 6 -37.55 24.46 3.80
C HIS A 6 -36.99 24.11 2.42
N SER A 7 -36.00 24.89 1.99
CA SER A 7 -35.01 24.47 1.00
C SER A 7 -34.37 23.20 1.55
N ALA A 8 -34.84 22.04 1.08
CA ALA A 8 -34.19 20.77 1.28
C ALA A 8 -32.80 20.90 0.66
N SER A 9 -31.78 21.09 1.48
CA SER A 9 -30.39 20.94 1.05
C SER A 9 -30.22 19.48 0.64
N GLU A 10 -30.44 19.19 -0.65
CA GLU A 10 -30.10 17.90 -1.24
C GLU A 10 -28.67 17.58 -0.83
N HIS A 11 -28.52 16.58 0.04
CA HIS A 11 -27.23 16.02 0.43
C HIS A 11 -26.62 15.36 -0.81
N ARG A 12 -25.97 16.16 -1.65
CA ARG A 12 -25.16 15.66 -2.76
C ARG A 12 -24.06 14.80 -2.16
N LEU A 13 -24.01 13.53 -2.56
CA LEU A 13 -22.93 12.63 -2.17
C LEU A 13 -21.72 13.00 -3.04
N PRO A 14 -20.62 13.50 -2.48
CA PRO A 14 -19.47 13.88 -3.28
C PRO A 14 -18.73 12.60 -3.73
N MET A 15 -18.98 12.13 -4.94
CA MET A 15 -18.57 10.81 -5.43
C MET A 15 -17.07 10.77 -5.76
N LEU A 16 -16.54 11.80 -6.41
CA LEU A 16 -15.16 11.85 -6.93
C LEU A 16 -14.16 12.51 -5.96
N THR A 17 -14.22 12.16 -4.67
CA THR A 17 -13.28 12.70 -3.68
C THR A 17 -12.13 11.75 -3.39
N ARG A 18 -10.93 12.31 -3.14
CA ARG A 18 -9.77 11.56 -2.63
C ARG A 18 -10.14 10.71 -1.41
N GLU A 19 -10.97 11.23 -0.50
CA GLU A 19 -11.41 10.50 0.69
C GLU A 19 -12.22 9.24 0.34
N ASN A 20 -13.07 9.30 -0.69
CA ASN A 20 -13.86 8.15 -1.11
C ASN A 20 -13.05 7.17 -1.95
N LEU A 21 -12.04 7.63 -2.69
CA LEU A 21 -11.06 6.76 -3.33
C LEU A 21 -10.37 5.85 -2.29
N LEU A 22 -9.86 6.43 -1.19
CA LEU A 22 -9.19 5.67 -0.13
C LEU A 22 -10.15 4.69 0.57
N LYS A 23 -11.37 5.12 0.91
CA LYS A 23 -12.38 4.23 1.51
C LYS A 23 -12.80 3.11 0.56
N GLY A 24 -12.95 3.43 -0.73
CA GLY A 24 -13.27 2.47 -1.78
C GLY A 24 -12.17 1.42 -1.93
N ALA A 25 -10.90 1.83 -1.90
CA ALA A 25 -9.75 0.92 -1.92
C ALA A 25 -9.80 -0.06 -0.73
N ILE A 26 -10.04 0.42 0.50
CA ILE A 26 -10.16 -0.45 1.69
C ILE A 26 -11.28 -1.48 1.50
N LEU A 27 -12.48 -1.04 1.09
CA LEU A 27 -13.64 -1.91 0.95
C LEU A 27 -13.46 -2.94 -0.17
N LEU A 28 -12.95 -2.51 -1.31
CA LEU A 28 -12.64 -3.39 -2.45
C LEU A 28 -11.61 -4.43 -2.05
N SER A 29 -10.47 -4.00 -1.50
CA SER A 29 -9.38 -4.90 -1.11
C SER A 29 -9.81 -5.88 -0.01
N SER A 30 -10.59 -5.43 0.98
CA SER A 30 -11.15 -6.32 2.01
C SER A 30 -12.10 -7.34 1.39
N GLY A 31 -12.96 -6.91 0.46
CA GLY A 31 -13.87 -7.80 -0.28
C GLY A 31 -13.14 -8.85 -1.10
N LEU A 32 -12.05 -8.47 -1.78
CA LEU A 32 -11.21 -9.38 -2.57
C LEU A 32 -10.50 -10.43 -1.69
N VAL A 33 -10.05 -10.05 -0.49
CA VAL A 33 -9.47 -10.99 0.48
C VAL A 33 -10.52 -11.96 0.97
N VAL A 34 -11.68 -11.46 1.43
CA VAL A 34 -12.77 -12.30 1.94
C VAL A 34 -13.27 -13.26 0.87
N SER A 35 -13.43 -12.80 -0.37
CA SER A 35 -13.89 -13.65 -1.46
C SER A 35 -12.87 -14.74 -1.79
N ALA A 36 -11.58 -14.42 -1.81
CA ALA A 36 -10.52 -15.40 -2.03
C ALA A 36 -10.47 -16.46 -0.92
N GLU A 37 -10.60 -16.06 0.34
CA GLU A 37 -10.65 -16.99 1.48
C GLU A 37 -11.88 -17.92 1.39
N ILE A 38 -13.06 -17.38 1.08
CA ILE A 38 -14.28 -18.20 0.91
C ILE A 38 -14.11 -19.18 -0.24
N LEU A 39 -13.64 -18.73 -1.41
CA LEU A 39 -13.42 -19.61 -2.55
C LEU A 39 -12.35 -20.67 -2.26
N SER A 40 -11.29 -20.31 -1.53
CA SER A 40 -10.25 -21.23 -1.09
C SER A 40 -10.79 -22.34 -0.21
N LEU A 41 -11.66 -22.01 0.76
CA LEU A 41 -12.28 -23.01 1.64
C LEU A 41 -13.13 -24.02 0.85
N LEU A 42 -13.75 -23.56 -0.23
CA LEU A 42 -14.57 -24.39 -1.12
C LEU A 42 -13.77 -25.10 -2.23
N HIS A 43 -12.44 -24.95 -2.26
CA HIS A 43 -11.59 -25.40 -3.38
C HIS A 43 -12.10 -24.90 -4.75
N ALA A 44 -12.64 -23.68 -4.75
CA ALA A 44 -13.25 -23.01 -5.89
C ALA A 44 -12.50 -21.74 -6.28
N PHE A 45 -11.24 -21.58 -5.85
CA PHE A 45 -10.40 -20.44 -6.24
C PHE A 45 -9.88 -20.62 -7.67
N SER A 46 -10.80 -20.48 -8.64
CA SER A 46 -10.57 -20.68 -10.07
C SER A 46 -11.30 -19.62 -10.91
N PHE A 47 -11.13 -19.67 -12.23
CA PHE A 47 -11.62 -18.66 -13.16
C PHE A 47 -13.13 -18.38 -13.04
N TRP A 48 -13.99 -19.39 -13.15
CA TRP A 48 -15.44 -19.17 -13.21
C TRP A 48 -16.02 -18.56 -11.93
N PRO A 49 -15.68 -19.05 -10.71
CA PRO A 49 -16.14 -18.43 -9.48
C PRO A 49 -15.62 -17.00 -9.31
N VAL A 50 -14.37 -16.73 -9.66
CA VAL A 50 -13.79 -15.38 -9.58
C VAL A 50 -14.47 -14.44 -10.58
N LEU A 51 -14.63 -14.84 -11.84
CA LEU A 51 -15.36 -14.08 -12.85
C LEU A 51 -16.78 -13.76 -12.38
N THR A 52 -17.49 -14.76 -11.83
CA THR A 52 -18.84 -14.57 -11.30
C THR A 52 -18.87 -13.51 -10.21
N LEU A 53 -17.94 -13.54 -9.26
CA LEU A 53 -17.86 -12.54 -8.19
C LEU A 53 -17.59 -11.13 -8.71
N TRP A 54 -16.69 -10.99 -9.68
CA TRP A 54 -16.37 -9.71 -10.31
C TRP A 54 -17.57 -9.17 -11.11
N CYS A 55 -18.22 -10.01 -11.91
CA CYS A 55 -19.43 -9.66 -12.65
C CYS A 55 -20.59 -9.29 -11.73
N LEU A 56 -20.80 -10.01 -10.62
CA LEU A 56 -21.82 -9.68 -9.63
C LEU A 56 -21.52 -8.35 -8.94
N SER A 57 -20.26 -8.12 -8.54
CA SER A 57 -19.84 -6.86 -7.90
C SER A 57 -20.01 -5.66 -8.83
N ALA A 58 -19.53 -5.79 -10.08
CA ALA A 58 -19.69 -4.77 -11.12
C ALA A 58 -21.17 -4.56 -11.49
N GLY A 59 -21.94 -5.64 -11.59
CA GLY A 59 -23.38 -5.64 -11.84
C GLY A 59 -24.16 -4.92 -10.74
N CYS A 60 -23.93 -5.24 -9.47
CA CYS A 60 -24.53 -4.53 -8.34
C CYS A 60 -24.17 -3.04 -8.34
N GLY A 61 -22.92 -2.70 -8.63
CA GLY A 61 -22.47 -1.31 -8.76
C GLY A 61 -23.19 -0.59 -9.91
N LEU A 62 -23.27 -1.22 -11.08
CA LEU A 62 -23.99 -0.68 -12.23
C LEU A 62 -25.48 -0.54 -11.97
N THR A 63 -26.14 -1.55 -11.40
CA THR A 63 -27.56 -1.49 -11.02
C THR A 63 -27.79 -0.37 -10.02
N TRP A 64 -26.94 -0.20 -9.01
CA TRP A 64 -27.05 0.92 -8.07
C TRP A 64 -26.93 2.27 -8.78
N VAL A 65 -25.97 2.41 -9.70
CA VAL A 65 -25.82 3.60 -10.55
C VAL A 65 -27.07 3.83 -11.40
N LEU A 66 -27.63 2.79 -12.02
CA LEU A 66 -28.82 2.89 -12.87
C LEU A 66 -30.07 3.27 -12.07
N LEU A 67 -30.27 2.67 -10.88
CA LEU A 67 -31.37 3.00 -9.96
C LEU A 67 -31.26 4.42 -9.40
N LYS A 68 -30.07 5.02 -9.41
CA LYS A 68 -29.80 6.40 -9.00
C LYS A 68 -29.41 7.30 -10.18
N ALA A 69 -29.63 6.88 -11.43
CA ALA A 69 -28.98 7.48 -12.60
C ALA A 69 -29.29 8.97 -12.78
N ARG A 70 -30.55 9.40 -12.55
CA ARG A 70 -30.94 10.81 -12.73
C ARG A 70 -30.25 11.77 -11.75
N PRO A 71 -30.31 11.57 -10.42
CA PRO A 71 -29.57 12.41 -9.49
C PRO A 71 -28.05 12.23 -9.65
N LEU A 72 -27.57 11.01 -9.93
CA LEU A 72 -26.14 10.74 -10.04
C LEU A 72 -25.47 11.39 -11.24
N LEU A 73 -26.11 11.34 -12.42
CA LEU A 73 -25.58 11.99 -13.62
C LEU A 73 -25.53 13.51 -13.45
N ALA A 74 -26.52 14.10 -12.77
CA ALA A 74 -26.52 15.51 -12.45
C ALA A 74 -25.37 15.88 -11.49
N ASP A 75 -25.14 15.06 -10.46
CA ASP A 75 -24.05 15.24 -9.49
C ASP A 75 -22.67 15.04 -10.13
N LEU A 76 -22.47 14.00 -10.96
CA LEU A 76 -21.23 13.79 -11.70
C LEU A 76 -20.93 14.95 -12.66
N LYS A 77 -21.93 15.45 -13.39
CA LYS A 77 -21.76 16.64 -14.24
C LYS A 77 -21.45 17.89 -13.43
N ALA A 78 -22.00 18.04 -12.23
CA ALA A 78 -21.70 19.16 -11.34
C ALA A 78 -20.27 19.05 -10.78
N GLU A 79 -19.86 17.85 -10.35
CA GLU A 79 -18.50 17.57 -9.88
C GLU A 79 -17.46 17.78 -10.98
N ALA A 80 -17.71 17.26 -12.19
CA ALA A 80 -16.82 17.44 -13.33
C ALA A 80 -16.64 18.93 -13.67
N ARG A 81 -17.74 19.71 -13.70
CA ARG A 81 -17.66 21.17 -13.86
C ARG A 81 -16.91 21.84 -12.71
N GLY A 82 -17.10 21.36 -11.48
CA GLY A 82 -16.37 21.83 -10.30
C GLY A 82 -14.86 21.55 -10.40
N LEU A 83 -14.47 20.38 -10.91
CA LEU A 83 -13.08 20.02 -11.16
C LEU A 83 -12.48 20.88 -12.27
N LEU A 84 -13.18 21.08 -13.38
CA LEU A 84 -12.74 21.96 -14.46
C LEU A 84 -12.55 23.40 -13.98
N ARG A 85 -13.48 23.92 -13.16
CA ARG A 85 -13.36 25.25 -12.56
C ARG A 85 -12.15 25.34 -11.61
N LYS A 86 -11.92 24.31 -10.80
CA LYS A 86 -10.75 24.24 -9.91
C LYS A 86 -9.45 24.15 -10.71
N ALA A 87 -9.44 23.41 -11.81
CA ALA A 87 -8.30 23.29 -12.72
C ALA A 87 -7.99 24.64 -13.40
N GLY A 88 -9.00 25.39 -13.83
CA GLY A 88 -8.83 26.75 -14.35
C GLY A 88 -8.38 27.79 -13.31
N ALA A 89 -8.47 27.47 -12.01
CA ALA A 89 -8.00 28.31 -10.92
C ALA A 89 -6.59 27.93 -10.42
N LEU A 90 -5.91 27.01 -11.11
CA LEU A 90 -4.53 26.66 -10.83
C LEU A 90 -3.61 27.72 -11.44
N ASP A 91 -2.57 28.09 -10.70
CA ASP A 91 -1.47 28.80 -11.32
C ASP A 91 -0.64 27.87 -12.22
N TRP A 92 0.28 28.43 -13.01
CA TRP A 92 1.05 27.65 -13.97
C TRP A 92 1.98 26.63 -13.30
N ILE A 93 2.49 26.90 -12.09
CA ILE A 93 3.38 26.00 -11.34
C ILE A 93 2.58 24.81 -10.82
N GLU A 94 1.41 25.06 -10.25
CA GLU A 94 0.48 24.03 -9.79
C GLU A 94 0.00 23.14 -10.94
N ALA A 95 -0.36 23.75 -12.08
CA ALA A 95 -0.76 23.04 -13.28
C ALA A 95 0.38 22.20 -13.86
N ALA A 96 1.60 22.75 -13.97
CA ALA A 96 2.78 22.04 -14.43
C ALA A 96 3.14 20.87 -13.49
N SER A 97 3.06 21.10 -12.17
CA SER A 97 3.34 20.07 -11.16
C SER A 97 2.35 18.91 -11.24
N LEU A 98 1.05 19.20 -11.33
CA LEU A 98 0.03 18.17 -11.50
C LEU A 98 0.14 17.47 -12.86
N GLY A 99 0.48 18.20 -13.92
CA GLY A 99 0.78 17.64 -15.24
C GLY A 99 1.95 16.66 -15.20
N ALA A 100 3.03 17.01 -14.49
CA ALA A 100 4.17 16.13 -14.29
C ALA A 100 3.80 14.86 -13.49
N VAL A 101 3.00 15.00 -12.42
CA VAL A 101 2.50 13.84 -11.65
C VAL A 101 1.69 12.90 -12.56
N VAL A 102 0.75 13.44 -13.35
CA VAL A 102 -0.05 12.65 -14.29
C VAL A 102 0.84 11.97 -15.32
N LEU A 103 1.80 12.70 -15.90
CA LEU A 103 2.75 12.15 -16.87
C LEU A 103 3.55 10.99 -16.28
N LEU A 104 4.08 11.14 -15.07
CA LEU A 104 4.84 10.08 -14.40
C LEU A 104 3.97 8.85 -14.08
N VAL A 105 2.73 9.04 -13.63
CA VAL A 105 1.77 7.94 -13.43
C VAL A 105 1.52 7.19 -14.75
N LEU A 106 1.39 7.91 -15.86
CA LEU A 106 1.21 7.32 -17.19
C LEU A 106 2.45 6.60 -17.68
N ILE A 107 3.65 7.14 -17.45
CA ILE A 107 4.90 6.47 -17.79
C ILE A 107 5.00 5.16 -17.01
N ALA A 108 4.77 5.17 -15.70
CA ALA A 108 4.77 3.95 -14.89
C ALA A 108 3.75 2.92 -15.37
N PHE A 109 2.56 3.36 -15.79
CA PHE A 109 1.55 2.49 -16.40
C PHE A 109 2.06 1.83 -17.67
N LEU A 110 2.61 2.63 -18.59
CA LEU A 110 3.12 2.15 -19.87
C LEU A 110 4.31 1.22 -19.67
N SER A 111 5.21 1.52 -18.72
CA SER A 111 6.33 0.66 -18.36
C SER A 111 5.86 -0.72 -17.92
N GLY A 112 4.85 -0.79 -17.04
CA GLY A 112 4.29 -2.06 -16.56
C GLY A 112 3.47 -2.81 -17.62
N LEU A 113 2.78 -2.08 -18.49
CA LEU A 113 1.99 -2.70 -19.57
C LEU A 113 2.88 -3.30 -20.67
N LEU A 114 4.00 -2.63 -20.97
CA LEU A 114 4.91 -3.01 -22.05
C LEU A 114 6.00 -3.99 -21.59
N SER A 115 6.30 -4.03 -20.29
CA SER A 115 7.35 -4.89 -19.74
C SER A 115 6.76 -5.94 -18.81
N PRO A 116 6.96 -7.24 -19.06
CA PRO A 116 6.52 -8.27 -18.13
C PRO A 116 7.29 -8.15 -16.80
N PRO A 117 6.69 -8.58 -15.67
CA PRO A 117 7.38 -8.57 -14.38
C PRO A 117 8.64 -9.45 -14.45
N ASN A 118 9.81 -8.84 -14.30
CA ASN A 118 11.10 -9.49 -14.52
C ASN A 118 12.07 -9.35 -13.33
N ASN A 119 11.63 -8.75 -12.23
CA ASN A 119 12.46 -8.60 -11.04
C ASN A 119 12.52 -9.89 -10.19
N TRP A 120 13.52 -9.93 -9.32
CA TRP A 120 13.81 -11.09 -8.48
C TRP A 120 12.60 -11.53 -7.67
N ASP A 121 11.96 -10.64 -6.89
CA ASP A 121 10.83 -11.00 -6.02
C ASP A 121 9.61 -11.49 -6.81
N SER A 122 9.36 -10.89 -7.97
CA SER A 122 8.28 -11.29 -8.88
C SER A 122 8.47 -12.73 -9.37
N MET A 123 9.70 -13.05 -9.79
CA MET A 123 10.07 -14.37 -10.34
C MET A 123 10.29 -15.44 -9.28
N TRP A 124 10.82 -15.05 -8.12
CA TRP A 124 11.16 -15.95 -7.03
C TRP A 124 9.93 -16.38 -6.23
N MET A 125 8.98 -15.46 -6.06
CA MET A 125 7.94 -15.58 -5.07
C MET A 125 6.52 -15.27 -5.55
N HIS A 126 6.30 -14.08 -6.13
CA HIS A 126 4.93 -13.59 -6.31
C HIS A 126 4.20 -14.38 -7.40
N LEU A 127 4.76 -14.41 -8.62
CA LEU A 127 4.13 -15.10 -9.75
C LEU A 127 4.04 -16.62 -9.56
N PRO A 128 5.09 -17.33 -9.10
CA PRO A 128 4.98 -18.77 -8.82
C PRO A 128 3.86 -19.09 -7.83
N ARG A 129 3.71 -18.31 -6.77
CA ARG A 129 2.68 -18.53 -5.76
C ARG A 129 1.28 -18.39 -6.33
N GLN A 130 1.06 -17.35 -7.12
CA GLN A 130 -0.22 -17.08 -7.78
C GLN A 130 -0.62 -18.26 -8.67
N VAL A 131 0.29 -18.73 -9.53
CA VAL A 131 0.04 -19.89 -10.41
C VAL A 131 -0.25 -21.16 -9.61
N ARG A 132 0.49 -21.41 -8.53
CA ARG A 132 0.28 -22.58 -7.66
C ARG A 132 -1.10 -22.57 -7.00
N TRP A 133 -1.56 -21.42 -6.51
CA TRP A 133 -2.91 -21.31 -5.94
C TRP A 133 -4.01 -21.54 -6.98
N ILE A 134 -3.83 -21.03 -8.21
CA ILE A 134 -4.77 -21.26 -9.31
C ILE A 134 -4.83 -22.75 -9.67
N GLN A 135 -3.66 -23.41 -9.79
CA GLN A 135 -3.58 -24.85 -10.07
C GLN A 135 -4.24 -25.70 -8.98
N ASN A 136 -4.02 -25.35 -7.71
CA ASN A 136 -4.57 -26.07 -6.58
C ASN A 136 -6.02 -25.68 -6.26
N GLN A 137 -6.54 -24.62 -6.88
CA GLN A 137 -7.86 -24.02 -6.62
C GLN A 137 -8.06 -23.60 -5.16
N THR A 138 -6.97 -23.27 -4.45
CA THR A 138 -6.97 -22.93 -3.03
C THR A 138 -5.73 -22.11 -2.65
N LEU A 139 -5.85 -21.27 -1.62
CA LEU A 139 -4.75 -20.54 -0.99
C LEU A 139 -3.97 -21.40 0.01
N ALA A 140 -4.28 -22.70 0.11
CA ALA A 140 -3.62 -23.61 1.02
C ALA A 140 -2.10 -23.73 0.74
N PRO A 141 -1.29 -24.03 1.79
CA PRO A 141 0.12 -24.35 1.63
C PRO A 141 0.34 -25.50 0.64
N TYR A 142 1.47 -25.49 -0.05
CA TYR A 142 1.87 -26.53 -0.99
C TYR A 142 3.37 -26.83 -0.84
N PRO A 143 3.83 -28.05 -1.18
CA PRO A 143 5.24 -28.39 -1.08
C PRO A 143 6.07 -27.57 -2.07
N VAL A 144 6.95 -26.70 -1.57
CA VAL A 144 7.83 -25.87 -2.39
C VAL A 144 9.12 -25.52 -1.66
N HIS A 145 10.19 -25.31 -2.42
CA HIS A 145 11.39 -24.64 -1.95
C HIS A 145 11.68 -23.49 -2.93
N PRO A 146 11.81 -22.24 -2.47
CA PRO A 146 11.88 -21.74 -1.08
C PRO A 146 10.51 -21.64 -0.36
N MET A 147 10.51 -21.75 0.97
CA MET A 147 9.29 -21.66 1.81
C MET A 147 8.68 -20.26 1.88
N ASP A 148 9.44 -19.25 1.47
CA ASP A 148 9.02 -17.86 1.29
C ASP A 148 7.63 -17.76 0.69
N GLN A 149 7.36 -18.52 -0.39
CA GLN A 149 6.09 -18.52 -1.12
C GLN A 149 4.87 -18.89 -0.27
N ILE A 150 5.08 -19.54 0.87
CA ILE A 150 4.01 -19.99 1.76
C ILE A 150 3.75 -18.95 2.85
N PHE A 151 4.80 -18.53 3.55
CA PHE A 151 4.62 -17.80 4.82
C PHE A 151 4.56 -16.28 4.70
N ARG A 152 5.02 -15.71 3.58
CA ARG A 152 4.95 -14.25 3.39
C ARG A 152 3.54 -13.76 3.18
N GLU A 153 3.35 -12.50 3.55
CA GLU A 153 2.07 -11.80 3.54
C GLU A 153 1.40 -11.84 2.14
N PRO A 154 0.15 -12.38 2.04
CA PRO A 154 -0.41 -12.81 0.76
C PRO A 154 -1.24 -11.75 0.02
N PHE A 155 -1.45 -10.55 0.57
CA PHE A 155 -2.46 -9.62 0.02
C PHE A 155 -2.29 -9.33 -1.48
N VAL A 156 -1.09 -8.92 -1.90
CA VAL A 156 -0.84 -8.60 -3.32
C VAL A 156 -1.01 -9.83 -4.20
N ASP A 157 -0.56 -11.00 -3.72
CA ASP A 157 -0.67 -12.25 -4.47
C ASP A 157 -2.14 -12.70 -4.60
N ILE A 158 -2.98 -12.46 -3.60
CA ILE A 158 -4.42 -12.75 -3.67
C ILE A 158 -5.08 -11.92 -4.77
N VAL A 159 -4.77 -10.62 -4.84
CA VAL A 159 -5.34 -9.73 -5.86
C VAL A 159 -4.78 -10.08 -7.24
N SER A 160 -3.46 -10.25 -7.35
CA SER A 160 -2.79 -10.59 -8.62
C SER A 160 -3.21 -11.95 -9.16
N ALA A 161 -3.47 -12.96 -8.32
CA ALA A 161 -4.00 -14.25 -8.77
C ALA A 161 -5.40 -14.11 -9.40
N GLN A 162 -6.25 -13.24 -8.84
CA GLN A 162 -7.55 -12.94 -9.45
C GLN A 162 -7.40 -12.23 -10.79
N LEU A 163 -6.49 -11.25 -10.88
CA LEU A 163 -6.20 -10.57 -12.14
C LEU A 163 -5.69 -11.56 -13.19
N LEU A 164 -4.73 -12.41 -12.83
CA LEU A 164 -4.15 -13.43 -13.69
C LEU A 164 -5.20 -14.40 -14.23
N MET A 165 -6.13 -14.87 -13.37
CA MET A 165 -7.26 -15.69 -13.82
C MET A 165 -8.14 -14.96 -14.84
N LEU A 166 -8.46 -13.68 -14.59
CA LEU A 166 -9.38 -12.91 -15.42
C LEU A 166 -8.77 -12.45 -16.75
N SER A 167 -7.45 -12.24 -16.78
CA SER A 167 -6.73 -11.71 -17.95
C SER A 167 -6.02 -12.79 -18.77
N ASP A 168 -5.77 -13.97 -18.20
CA ASP A 168 -4.90 -15.02 -18.75
C ASP A 168 -3.47 -14.50 -19.08
N THR A 169 -3.03 -13.43 -18.40
CA THR A 169 -1.70 -12.85 -18.56
C THR A 169 -1.22 -12.16 -17.28
N ASP A 170 0.08 -12.29 -16.98
CA ASP A 170 0.77 -11.62 -15.89
C ASP A 170 1.02 -10.12 -16.14
N ARG A 171 0.83 -9.64 -17.37
CA ARG A 171 1.01 -8.23 -17.76
C ARG A 171 0.08 -7.25 -17.05
N VAL A 172 -0.98 -7.72 -16.40
CA VAL A 172 -1.87 -6.86 -15.62
C VAL A 172 -1.57 -6.92 -14.12
N CYS A 173 -0.72 -7.82 -13.66
CA CYS A 173 -0.44 -7.99 -12.23
C CYS A 173 0.26 -6.76 -11.62
N PHE A 174 0.96 -5.95 -12.41
CA PHE A 174 1.52 -4.68 -11.93
C PHE A 174 0.46 -3.67 -11.52
N ALA A 175 -0.78 -3.82 -12.00
CA ALA A 175 -1.86 -2.87 -11.74
C ALA A 175 -2.13 -2.70 -10.24
N VAL A 176 -1.86 -3.71 -9.40
CA VAL A 176 -1.98 -3.60 -7.95
C VAL A 176 -1.08 -2.52 -7.38
N GLN A 177 0.20 -2.52 -7.78
CA GLN A 177 1.20 -1.53 -7.36
C GLN A 177 0.94 -0.17 -8.01
N TRP A 178 0.56 -0.15 -9.29
CA TRP A 178 0.23 1.09 -10.00
C TRP A 178 -0.99 1.82 -9.40
N ILE A 179 -2.07 1.09 -9.08
CA ILE A 179 -3.22 1.64 -8.35
C ILE A 179 -2.77 2.07 -6.94
N GLY A 180 -1.91 1.27 -6.29
CA GLY A 180 -1.26 1.61 -5.02
C GLY A 180 -0.60 2.99 -5.05
N LEU A 181 0.17 3.30 -6.10
CA LEU A 181 0.79 4.60 -6.31
C LEU A 181 -0.26 5.72 -6.38
N ILE A 182 -1.30 5.58 -7.22
CA ILE A 182 -2.35 6.61 -7.37
C ILE A 182 -3.02 6.92 -6.03
N VAL A 183 -3.36 5.88 -5.27
CA VAL A 183 -4.03 6.05 -3.98
C VAL A 183 -3.05 6.59 -2.93
N CYS A 184 -1.76 6.23 -2.98
CA CYS A 184 -0.70 6.87 -2.18
C CYS A 184 -0.60 8.37 -2.44
N LEU A 185 -0.65 8.82 -3.70
CA LEU A 185 -0.63 10.25 -4.04
C LEU A 185 -1.85 10.97 -3.44
N GLY A 186 -3.02 10.35 -3.54
CA GLY A 186 -4.24 10.83 -2.89
C GLY A 186 -4.09 10.93 -1.37
N ALA A 187 -3.52 9.90 -0.74
CA ALA A 187 -3.30 9.82 0.70
C ALA A 187 -2.27 10.85 1.19
N ALA A 188 -1.11 10.96 0.55
CA ALA A 188 -0.07 11.94 0.88
C ALA A 188 -0.61 13.38 0.79
N SER A 189 -1.37 13.66 -0.26
CA SER A 189 -2.02 14.95 -0.43
C SER A 189 -3.09 15.22 0.65
N LEU A 190 -3.82 14.20 1.11
CA LEU A 190 -4.75 14.34 2.23
C LEU A 190 -4.03 14.48 3.58
N ILE A 191 -2.92 13.79 3.81
CA ILE A 191 -2.08 13.96 5.00
C ILE A 191 -1.57 15.41 5.08
N ALA A 192 -1.04 15.94 3.97
CA ALA A 192 -0.61 17.33 3.86
C ALA A 192 -1.73 18.31 4.27
N ARG A 193 -2.97 18.06 3.82
CA ARG A 193 -4.14 18.84 4.25
C ARG A 193 -4.37 18.75 5.76
N GLU A 194 -4.29 17.55 6.34
CA GLU A 194 -4.52 17.34 7.77
C GLU A 194 -3.43 17.96 8.66
N VAL A 195 -2.21 18.15 8.16
CA VAL A 195 -1.16 18.89 8.89
C VAL A 195 -1.21 20.41 8.68
N GLY A 196 -2.21 20.91 7.96
CA GLY A 196 -2.46 22.34 7.77
C GLY A 196 -1.86 22.95 6.50
N CYS A 197 -1.34 22.13 5.57
CA CYS A 197 -0.83 22.64 4.30
C CYS A 197 -1.96 23.16 3.39
N ASP A 198 -1.66 24.24 2.69
CA ASP A 198 -2.50 24.80 1.65
C ASP A 198 -2.51 23.93 0.37
N ARG A 199 -3.12 24.43 -0.70
CA ARG A 199 -3.20 23.71 -1.99
C ARG A 199 -1.82 23.37 -2.55
N ARG A 200 -0.86 24.30 -2.47
CA ARG A 200 0.50 24.10 -3.00
C ARG A 200 1.24 23.03 -2.22
N GLY A 201 1.15 23.05 -0.88
CA GLY A 201 1.75 22.00 -0.05
C GLY A 201 1.14 20.61 -0.31
N GLN A 202 -0.16 20.53 -0.61
CA GLN A 202 -0.82 19.28 -1.01
C GLN A 202 -0.36 18.74 -2.37
N ILE A 203 -0.05 19.62 -3.33
CA ILE A 203 0.51 19.26 -4.64
C ILE A 203 1.97 18.83 -4.47
N LEU A 204 2.75 19.60 -3.70
CA LEU A 204 4.14 19.27 -3.39
C LEU A 204 4.27 17.89 -2.74
N ALA A 205 3.38 17.54 -1.81
CA ALA A 205 3.36 16.20 -1.21
C ALA A 205 3.18 15.09 -2.27
N ALA A 206 2.32 15.30 -3.26
CA ALA A 206 2.13 14.34 -4.35
C ALA A 206 3.36 14.28 -5.27
N VAL A 207 3.96 15.43 -5.62
CA VAL A 207 5.21 15.50 -6.41
C VAL A 207 6.31 14.73 -5.70
N LEU A 208 6.58 15.05 -4.43
CA LEU A 208 7.62 14.39 -3.65
C LEU A 208 7.41 12.87 -3.57
N THR A 209 6.16 12.43 -3.42
CA THR A 209 5.83 10.99 -3.35
C THR A 209 6.14 10.25 -4.65
N ILE A 210 5.76 10.79 -5.81
CA ILE A 210 6.01 10.12 -7.10
C ILE A 210 7.47 10.23 -7.55
N THR A 211 8.20 11.23 -7.08
CA THR A 211 9.62 11.41 -7.42
C THR A 211 10.56 10.54 -6.57
N VAL A 212 10.05 9.79 -5.60
CA VAL A 212 10.86 8.77 -4.91
C VAL A 212 11.17 7.65 -5.92
N PRO A 213 12.45 7.41 -6.29
CA PRO A 213 12.80 6.51 -7.38
C PRO A 213 12.25 5.09 -7.20
N VAL A 214 12.40 4.52 -6.00
CA VAL A 214 11.88 3.18 -5.69
C VAL A 214 10.35 3.12 -5.80
N ALA A 215 9.63 4.19 -5.43
CA ALA A 215 8.18 4.24 -5.57
C ALA A 215 7.76 4.27 -7.04
N PHE A 216 8.49 5.00 -7.88
CA PHE A 216 8.23 5.06 -9.32
C PHE A 216 8.53 3.72 -10.00
N LEU A 217 9.71 3.14 -9.78
CA LEU A 217 10.13 1.88 -10.40
C LEU A 217 9.22 0.72 -10.00
N GLN A 218 8.80 0.67 -8.73
CA GLN A 218 7.93 -0.40 -8.26
C GLN A 218 6.49 -0.30 -8.75
N ALA A 219 6.06 0.85 -9.26
CA ALA A 219 4.71 1.00 -9.79
C ALA A 219 4.46 0.16 -11.05
N SER A 220 5.52 -0.30 -11.72
CA SER A 220 5.45 -1.14 -12.93
C SER A 220 5.75 -2.62 -12.70
N ASN A 221 5.75 -3.12 -11.45
CA ASN A 221 6.06 -4.52 -11.14
C ASN A 221 5.06 -5.17 -10.16
N THR A 222 5.33 -6.41 -9.74
CA THR A 222 4.42 -7.20 -8.87
C THR A 222 4.85 -7.30 -7.40
N LYS A 223 5.74 -6.42 -6.92
CA LYS A 223 6.12 -6.32 -5.50
C LYS A 223 4.95 -5.84 -4.62
N ASN A 224 5.23 -5.57 -3.35
CA ASN A 224 4.20 -5.19 -2.36
C ASN A 224 4.44 -3.85 -1.63
N ASP A 225 5.50 -3.10 -1.93
CA ASP A 225 5.82 -1.89 -1.17
C ASP A 225 4.83 -0.74 -1.37
N LEU A 226 4.35 -0.45 -2.59
CA LEU A 226 3.37 0.61 -2.82
C LEU A 226 2.01 0.23 -2.22
N ALA A 227 1.63 -1.05 -2.25
CA ALA A 227 0.47 -1.54 -1.53
C ALA A 227 0.63 -1.35 -0.01
N THR A 228 1.81 -1.59 0.54
CA THR A 228 2.12 -1.36 1.96
C THR A 228 2.03 0.13 2.31
N ALA A 229 2.67 0.98 1.49
CA ALA A 229 2.65 2.43 1.64
C ALA A 229 1.23 3.00 1.53
N LEU A 230 0.40 2.44 0.66
CA LEU A 230 -1.01 2.79 0.52
C LEU A 230 -1.75 2.62 1.85
N TRP A 231 -1.70 1.41 2.43
CA TRP A 231 -2.39 1.14 3.67
C TRP A 231 -1.82 1.96 4.82
N PHE A 232 -0.50 2.14 4.85
CA PHE A 232 0.18 2.95 5.85
C PHE A 232 -0.29 4.42 5.82
N CYS A 233 -0.23 5.05 4.65
CA CYS A 233 -0.62 6.44 4.43
C CYS A 233 -2.13 6.64 4.66
N THR A 234 -2.96 5.68 4.24
CA THR A 234 -4.40 5.73 4.47
C THR A 234 -4.73 5.67 5.95
N LEU A 235 -4.09 4.78 6.72
CA LEU A 235 -4.29 4.72 8.18
C LEU A 235 -3.85 6.02 8.85
N THR A 236 -2.71 6.56 8.41
CA THR A 236 -2.16 7.83 8.93
C THR A 236 -3.11 8.98 8.69
N TRP A 237 -3.59 9.14 7.44
CA TRP A 237 -4.60 10.15 7.11
C TRP A 237 -5.86 9.98 7.97
N MET A 238 -6.37 8.75 8.08
CA MET A 238 -7.58 8.48 8.85
C MET A 238 -7.40 8.84 10.34
N GLY A 239 -6.26 8.49 10.92
CA GLY A 239 -5.90 8.84 12.29
C GLY A 239 -5.82 10.35 12.51
N LEU A 240 -5.10 11.06 11.64
CA LEU A 240 -5.01 12.53 11.70
C LEU A 240 -6.38 13.19 11.54
N ARG A 241 -7.24 12.67 10.66
CA ARG A 241 -8.59 13.20 10.48
C ARG A 241 -9.43 13.12 11.77
N LEU A 242 -9.29 12.04 12.54
CA LEU A 242 -9.94 11.88 13.85
C LEU A 242 -9.35 12.80 14.91
N VAL A 243 -8.03 13.03 14.88
CA VAL A 243 -7.36 14.01 15.75
C VAL A 243 -7.89 15.43 15.47
N ASN A 244 -8.04 15.77 14.19
CA ASN A 244 -8.49 17.07 13.68
C ASN A 244 -10.00 17.31 13.73
N GLY A 245 -10.72 16.60 14.61
CA GLY A 245 -12.09 16.96 14.94
C GLY A 245 -13.17 16.16 14.23
N ARG A 246 -12.82 15.17 13.40
CA ARG A 246 -13.83 14.24 12.90
C ARG A 246 -14.39 13.38 14.03
N GLU A 247 -15.72 13.26 14.07
CA GLU A 247 -16.39 12.35 15.00
C GLU A 247 -15.99 10.89 14.77
N TRP A 248 -15.61 10.21 15.85
CA TRP A 248 -15.28 8.81 15.82
C TRP A 248 -16.55 7.96 15.92
N ASN A 249 -16.98 7.40 14.79
CA ASN A 249 -18.12 6.48 14.73
C ASN A 249 -17.70 5.05 14.37
N TRP A 250 -18.64 4.12 14.46
CA TRP A 250 -18.37 2.70 14.19
C TRP A 250 -18.01 2.39 12.74
N LYS A 251 -18.52 3.15 11.77
CA LYS A 251 -18.11 3.01 10.36
C LYS A 251 -16.62 3.32 10.17
N TRP A 252 -16.13 4.36 10.83
CA TRP A 252 -14.70 4.72 10.85
C TRP A 252 -13.85 3.68 11.57
N THR A 253 -14.38 3.11 12.64
CA THR A 253 -13.72 2.04 13.39
C THR A 253 -13.54 0.79 12.54
N ALA A 254 -14.57 0.38 11.80
CA ALA A 254 -14.49 -0.75 10.88
C ALA A 254 -13.47 -0.50 9.76
N LEU A 255 -13.49 0.69 9.14
CA LEU A 255 -12.53 1.04 8.09
C LEU A 255 -11.08 1.09 8.60
N LEU A 256 -10.84 1.62 9.80
CA LEU A 256 -9.51 1.59 10.44
C LEU A 256 -9.04 0.15 10.69
N GLY A 257 -9.91 -0.72 11.20
CA GLY A 257 -9.61 -2.13 11.42
C GLY A 257 -9.33 -2.88 10.12
N MET A 258 -10.16 -2.69 9.09
CA MET A 258 -9.95 -3.28 7.76
C MET A 258 -8.61 -2.83 7.17
N ASN A 259 -8.32 -1.53 7.20
CA ASN A 259 -7.07 -0.98 6.69
C ASN A 259 -5.85 -1.47 7.46
N LEU A 260 -5.94 -1.59 8.79
CA LEU A 260 -4.87 -2.15 9.62
C LEU A 260 -4.65 -3.64 9.29
N GLY A 261 -5.73 -4.41 9.11
CA GLY A 261 -5.65 -5.80 8.68
C GLY A 261 -5.00 -5.94 7.30
N LEU A 262 -5.40 -5.11 6.33
CA LEU A 262 -4.78 -5.08 5.00
C LEU A 262 -3.30 -4.70 5.04
N LEU A 263 -2.93 -3.72 5.86
CA LEU A 263 -1.53 -3.33 6.07
C LEU A 263 -0.69 -4.52 6.55
N VAL A 264 -1.18 -5.23 7.57
CA VAL A 264 -0.54 -6.42 8.12
C VAL A 264 -0.51 -7.58 7.11
N LEU A 265 -1.58 -7.77 6.33
CA LEU A 265 -1.68 -8.81 5.30
C LEU A 265 -0.82 -8.50 4.06
N THR A 266 -0.20 -7.33 3.97
CA THR A 266 0.61 -6.92 2.81
C THR A 266 2.10 -7.14 3.01
N LYS A 267 2.64 -6.83 4.20
CA LYS A 267 4.09 -6.96 4.45
C LYS A 267 4.43 -7.05 5.94
N GLY A 268 5.33 -7.97 6.30
CA GLY A 268 5.71 -8.21 7.70
C GLY A 268 6.44 -7.04 8.36
N THR A 269 7.10 -6.16 7.59
CA THR A 269 7.69 -4.94 8.16
C THR A 269 6.64 -3.98 8.73
N ALA A 270 5.37 -4.13 8.34
CA ALA A 270 4.28 -3.31 8.81
C ALA A 270 3.88 -3.51 10.28
N TYR A 271 4.37 -4.58 10.94
CA TYR A 271 4.19 -4.75 12.39
C TYR A 271 4.96 -3.69 13.19
N PHE A 272 6.13 -3.28 12.70
CA PHE A 272 7.09 -2.51 13.50
C PHE A 272 7.35 -1.12 12.94
N LEU A 273 7.58 -1.00 11.62
CA LEU A 273 7.99 0.26 11.01
C LEU A 273 6.95 1.40 11.21
N PRO A 274 5.63 1.14 11.09
CA PRO A 274 4.60 2.16 11.34
C PRO A 274 4.39 2.53 12.81
N ALA A 275 4.91 1.74 13.76
CA ALA A 275 4.54 1.83 15.17
C ALA A 275 4.74 3.22 15.78
N PRO A 276 5.86 3.95 15.54
CA PRO A 276 6.04 5.29 16.13
C PRO A 276 4.95 6.28 15.71
N VAL A 277 4.55 6.29 14.44
CA VAL A 277 3.51 7.18 13.92
C VAL A 277 2.16 6.83 14.54
N TYR A 278 1.84 5.54 14.65
CA TYR A 278 0.56 5.11 15.19
C TYR A 278 0.48 5.25 16.71
N LEU A 279 1.57 5.10 17.44
CA LEU A 279 1.63 5.39 18.87
C LEU A 279 1.40 6.88 19.14
N LEU A 280 1.97 7.77 18.31
CA LEU A 280 1.71 9.20 18.41
C LEU A 280 0.24 9.54 18.15
N ILE A 281 -0.33 9.02 17.05
CA ILE A 281 -1.75 9.21 16.73
C ILE A 281 -2.63 8.65 17.84
N ALA A 282 -2.37 7.43 18.31
CA ALA A 282 -3.12 6.80 19.40
C ALA A 282 -3.04 7.62 20.70
N SER A 283 -1.88 8.21 21.00
CA SER A 283 -1.70 9.11 22.14
C SER A 283 -2.55 10.37 22.01
N CYS A 284 -2.56 10.99 20.83
CA CYS A 284 -3.43 12.15 20.54
C CYS A 284 -4.92 11.78 20.65
N LEU A 285 -5.34 10.64 20.12
CA LEU A 285 -6.71 10.15 20.21
C LEU A 285 -7.09 9.82 21.65
N PHE A 286 -6.20 9.24 22.44
CA PHE A 286 -6.41 8.99 23.86
C PHE A 286 -6.57 10.30 24.64
N ARG A 287 -5.79 11.34 24.36
CA ARG A 287 -5.96 12.66 25.00
C ARG A 287 -7.33 13.27 24.68
N ARG A 288 -7.82 13.10 23.45
CA ARG A 288 -9.10 13.63 22.97
C ARG A 288 -10.32 12.85 23.47
N TYR A 289 -10.33 11.53 23.30
CA TYR A 289 -11.48 10.66 23.57
C TYR A 289 -11.39 9.93 24.93
N ARG A 290 -10.25 10.07 25.63
CA ARG A 290 -9.98 9.46 26.95
C ARG A 290 -10.20 7.96 26.92
N TRP A 291 -10.76 7.42 28.02
CA TRP A 291 -11.02 5.99 28.16
C TRP A 291 -11.94 5.45 27.06
N ARG A 292 -12.85 6.24 26.46
CA ARG A 292 -13.79 5.73 25.43
C ARG A 292 -13.08 5.11 24.21
N THR A 293 -11.82 5.48 23.97
CA THR A 293 -10.96 4.91 22.92
C THR A 293 -10.82 3.39 23.00
N TRP A 294 -10.86 2.78 24.18
CA TRP A 294 -10.63 1.33 24.32
C TRP A 294 -11.62 0.49 23.51
N LYS A 295 -12.90 0.90 23.45
CA LYS A 295 -13.93 0.17 22.70
C LYS A 295 -13.62 0.15 21.21
N HIS A 296 -13.19 1.29 20.68
CA HIS A 296 -12.77 1.41 19.29
C HIS A 296 -11.45 0.69 19.02
N ALA A 297 -10.49 0.76 19.94
CA ALA A 297 -9.22 0.05 19.82
C ALA A 297 -9.42 -1.48 19.76
N VAL A 298 -10.23 -2.04 20.67
CA VAL A 298 -10.59 -3.46 20.65
C VAL A 298 -11.30 -3.83 19.36
N ALA A 299 -12.28 -3.04 18.93
CA ALA A 299 -12.99 -3.30 17.68
C ALA A 299 -12.09 -3.22 16.44
N ILE A 300 -11.14 -2.26 16.39
CA ILE A 300 -10.14 -2.15 15.32
C ILE A 300 -9.28 -3.42 15.28
N LEU A 301 -8.79 -3.88 16.43
CA LEU A 301 -7.98 -5.09 16.52
C LEU A 301 -8.78 -6.32 16.10
N LEU A 302 -10.03 -6.47 16.54
CA LEU A 302 -10.88 -7.59 16.15
C LEU A 302 -11.13 -7.62 14.64
N VAL A 303 -11.45 -6.48 14.02
CA VAL A 303 -11.64 -6.39 12.57
C VAL A 303 -10.33 -6.66 11.84
N ALA A 304 -9.21 -6.10 12.28
CA ALA A 304 -7.90 -6.36 11.68
C ALA A 304 -7.51 -7.84 11.76
N SER A 305 -7.68 -8.46 12.92
CA SER A 305 -7.46 -9.89 13.12
C SER A 305 -8.34 -10.75 12.22
N SER A 306 -9.59 -10.36 11.97
CA SER A 306 -10.47 -11.12 11.07
C SER A 306 -9.98 -11.12 9.61
N VAL A 307 -9.37 -10.01 9.16
CA VAL A 307 -8.79 -9.90 7.81
C VAL A 307 -7.55 -10.79 7.67
N VAL A 308 -6.75 -10.92 8.74
CA VAL A 308 -5.48 -11.67 8.72
C VAL A 308 -5.63 -13.14 9.13
N ALA A 309 -6.81 -13.51 9.65
CA ALA A 309 -7.06 -14.82 10.25
C ALA A 309 -6.68 -16.00 9.34
N GLY A 310 -7.01 -15.93 8.04
CA GLY A 310 -6.69 -16.99 7.08
C GLY A 310 -5.18 -17.26 6.96
N MET A 311 -4.38 -16.20 6.85
CA MET A 311 -2.92 -16.29 6.79
C MET A 311 -2.35 -16.91 8.07
N TYR A 312 -2.76 -16.38 9.23
CA TYR A 312 -2.31 -16.87 10.53
C TYR A 312 -2.67 -18.32 10.77
N TRP A 313 -3.86 -18.73 10.37
CA TRP A 313 -4.30 -20.12 10.49
C TRP A 313 -3.44 -21.05 9.61
N ARG A 314 -3.19 -20.68 8.36
CA ARG A 314 -2.32 -21.46 7.45
C ARG A 314 -0.89 -21.54 7.97
N ASN A 315 -0.33 -20.44 8.49
CA ASN A 315 1.00 -20.42 9.06
C ASN A 315 1.10 -21.33 10.30
N TRP A 316 0.12 -21.25 11.20
CA TRP A 316 0.06 -22.10 12.38
C TRP A 316 0.02 -23.59 12.03
N LEU A 317 -0.84 -23.98 11.09
CA LEU A 317 -0.96 -25.38 10.66
C LEU A 317 0.33 -25.91 9.99
N THR A 318 1.04 -25.06 9.25
CA THR A 318 2.22 -25.48 8.47
C THR A 318 3.50 -25.46 9.29
N PHE A 319 3.66 -24.46 10.15
CA PHE A 319 4.92 -24.16 10.82
C PHE A 319 4.84 -24.22 12.34
N GLY A 320 3.64 -24.28 12.93
CA GLY A 320 3.44 -24.12 14.38
C GLY A 320 3.66 -22.69 14.88
N GLU A 321 3.79 -21.72 13.97
CA GLU A 321 4.06 -20.32 14.27
C GLU A 321 3.11 -19.40 13.49
N ILE A 322 2.69 -18.30 14.11
CA ILE A 322 1.69 -17.38 13.52
C ILE A 322 2.37 -16.28 12.69
N ILE A 323 3.42 -15.67 13.25
CA ILE A 323 4.07 -14.48 12.71
C ILE A 323 5.47 -14.89 12.24
N ASN A 324 5.63 -14.99 10.92
CA ASN A 324 6.91 -15.19 10.24
C ASN A 324 7.74 -16.41 10.73
N PRO A 325 7.48 -17.61 10.20
CA PRO A 325 8.22 -18.84 10.52
C PRO A 325 9.65 -18.88 9.94
N ASP A 326 10.20 -17.71 9.59
CA ASP A 326 11.58 -17.56 9.16
C ASP A 326 12.55 -18.04 10.27
N ARG A 327 13.50 -18.88 9.89
CA ARG A 327 14.53 -19.44 10.77
C ARG A 327 15.69 -18.47 11.04
N GLY A 328 15.41 -17.17 11.07
CA GLY A 328 16.36 -16.11 11.38
C GLY A 328 17.28 -15.72 10.22
N LEU A 329 16.88 -15.95 8.97
CA LEU A 329 17.60 -15.45 7.79
C LEU A 329 17.43 -13.95 7.60
N TYR A 330 16.27 -13.40 8.00
CA TYR A 330 15.90 -12.00 7.75
C TYR A 330 15.98 -11.13 9.02
N ARG A 331 16.50 -11.69 10.12
CA ARG A 331 16.57 -11.01 11.41
C ARG A 331 17.98 -10.48 11.68
N SER A 332 18.12 -9.17 11.86
CA SER A 332 19.33 -8.59 12.43
C SER A 332 19.56 -9.14 13.84
N LYS A 333 20.78 -9.58 14.11
CA LYS A 333 21.21 -10.19 15.38
C LYS A 333 21.93 -9.20 16.30
N LEU A 334 22.19 -7.98 15.82
CA LEU A 334 22.93 -6.95 16.54
C LEU A 334 22.18 -5.61 16.51
N PHE A 335 21.99 -5.00 17.69
CA PHE A 335 21.19 -3.78 17.89
C PHE A 335 21.94 -2.71 18.71
N THR A 336 23.27 -2.65 18.62
CA THR A 336 24.04 -1.59 19.29
C THR A 336 23.87 -0.25 18.57
N PRO A 337 24.10 0.90 19.23
CA PRO A 337 24.04 2.20 18.56
C PRO A 337 24.94 2.28 17.32
N GLY A 338 26.15 1.71 17.38
CA GLY A 338 27.07 1.63 16.24
C GLY A 338 26.55 0.76 15.09
N ALA A 339 25.85 -0.33 15.41
CA ALA A 339 25.22 -1.18 14.41
C ALA A 339 24.01 -0.54 13.71
N ILE A 340 23.19 0.20 14.48
CA ILE A 340 22.08 0.97 13.92
C ILE A 340 22.63 2.10 13.04
N ALA A 341 23.64 2.83 13.51
CA ALA A 341 24.31 3.86 12.73
C ALA A 341 24.93 3.28 11.44
N SER A 342 25.60 2.14 11.53
CA SER A 342 26.13 1.40 10.38
C SER A 342 25.03 1.11 9.36
N ARG A 343 23.91 0.50 9.77
CA ARG A 343 22.83 0.18 8.83
C ARG A 343 22.19 1.42 8.21
N LEU A 344 21.98 2.50 8.98
CA LEU A 344 21.44 3.75 8.44
C LEU A 344 22.37 4.37 7.40
N VAL A 345 23.68 4.36 7.65
CA VAL A 345 24.67 4.93 6.73
C VAL A 345 24.83 4.07 5.48
N THR A 346 24.88 2.74 5.61
CA THR A 346 24.94 1.85 4.44
C THR A 346 23.67 1.96 3.60
N GLU A 347 22.49 1.95 4.23
CA GLU A 347 21.22 2.11 3.53
C GLU A 347 21.17 3.44 2.77
N ALA A 348 21.52 4.56 3.42
CA ALA A 348 21.59 5.85 2.75
C ALA A 348 22.58 5.85 1.58
N GLY A 349 23.72 5.16 1.72
CA GLY A 349 24.71 5.00 0.66
C GLY A 349 24.21 4.24 -0.55
N GLU A 350 23.45 3.16 -0.34
CA GLU A 350 22.81 2.36 -1.40
C GLU A 350 21.86 3.24 -2.24
N HIS A 351 21.02 4.04 -1.58
CA HIS A 351 20.08 4.98 -2.25
C HIS A 351 20.74 6.22 -2.88
N MET A 352 22.04 6.41 -2.69
CA MET A 352 22.80 7.54 -3.24
C MET A 352 23.68 7.15 -4.44
N ALA A 353 23.49 5.95 -4.99
CA ALA A 353 24.18 5.52 -6.20
C ALA A 353 23.85 6.46 -7.38
N THR A 354 24.88 6.85 -8.13
CA THR A 354 24.76 7.75 -9.29
C THR A 354 25.36 7.12 -10.54
N PRO A 355 25.00 7.58 -11.76
CA PRO A 355 25.67 7.16 -12.99
C PRO A 355 27.16 7.55 -13.08
N VAL A 356 27.72 8.24 -12.09
CA VAL A 356 29.09 8.73 -12.07
C VAL A 356 29.93 7.90 -11.10
N ASP A 357 30.75 6.99 -11.64
CA ASP A 357 31.56 6.07 -10.83
C ASP A 357 32.49 6.77 -9.83
N ALA A 358 33.00 7.96 -10.17
CA ALA A 358 33.85 8.74 -9.29
C ALA A 358 33.11 9.16 -8.00
N LEU A 359 31.83 9.55 -8.12
CA LEU A 359 30.99 9.89 -6.98
C LEU A 359 30.69 8.64 -6.15
N ASN A 360 30.36 7.52 -6.80
CA ASN A 360 30.09 6.26 -6.10
C ASN A 360 31.31 5.78 -5.30
N ARG A 361 32.52 5.83 -5.90
CA ARG A 361 33.77 5.49 -5.20
C ARG A 361 34.05 6.42 -4.02
N TRP A 362 33.78 7.72 -4.18
CA TRP A 362 33.94 8.69 -3.10
C TRP A 362 32.95 8.42 -1.96
N SER A 363 31.68 8.20 -2.26
CA SER A 363 30.65 7.85 -1.28
C SER A 363 30.99 6.56 -0.54
N TYR A 364 31.44 5.53 -1.27
CA TYR A 364 31.89 4.28 -0.69
C TYR A 364 33.05 4.50 0.28
N ALA A 365 34.07 5.27 -0.13
CA ALA A 365 35.22 5.56 0.72
C ALA A 365 34.84 6.36 1.98
N ALA A 366 33.93 7.32 1.87
CA ALA A 366 33.41 8.08 3.00
C ALA A 366 32.64 7.18 4.00
N ILE A 367 31.80 6.28 3.49
CA ILE A 367 31.06 5.32 4.32
C ILE A 367 32.03 4.32 4.97
N ALA A 368 33.04 3.85 4.24
CA ALA A 368 34.06 2.94 4.75
C ALA A 368 34.92 3.59 5.86
N GLU A 369 35.26 4.88 5.74
CA GLU A 369 35.88 5.64 6.83
C GLU A 369 34.95 5.70 8.04
N GLY A 370 33.68 6.08 7.86
CA GLY A 370 32.70 6.11 8.96
C GLY A 370 32.58 4.77 9.70
N HIS A 371 32.61 3.66 8.98
CA HIS A 371 32.58 2.33 9.58
C HIS A 371 33.84 1.97 10.37
N ARG A 372 35.02 2.48 9.97
CA ARG A 372 36.25 2.36 10.78
C ARG A 372 36.10 3.05 12.14
N TRP A 373 35.44 4.21 12.19
CA TRP A 373 35.14 4.90 13.45
C TRP A 373 34.09 4.18 14.30
N LEU A 374 33.08 3.58 13.66
CA LEU A 374 32.01 2.84 14.35
C LEU A 374 32.46 1.48 14.90
N GLY A 375 33.56 0.92 14.37
CA GLY A 375 34.05 -0.41 14.75
C GLY A 375 33.13 -1.55 14.30
N VAL A 376 32.31 -1.31 13.28
CA VAL A 376 31.35 -2.28 12.72
C VAL A 376 31.68 -2.48 11.24
N GLN A 377 31.72 -3.74 10.79
CA GLN A 377 31.94 -4.05 9.38
C GLN A 377 30.69 -3.72 8.55
N MET A 378 30.87 -3.15 7.36
CA MET A 378 29.77 -2.79 6.45
C MET A 378 28.94 -4.01 6.02
N ASP A 379 29.60 -5.17 5.95
CA ASP A 379 29.05 -6.47 5.53
C ASP A 379 28.94 -7.46 6.72
N ASP A 380 28.81 -6.95 7.96
CA ASP A 380 28.65 -7.80 9.14
C ASP A 380 27.41 -8.72 8.97
N PRO A 381 27.57 -10.05 8.93
CA PRO A 381 26.47 -11.00 8.69
C PRO A 381 25.44 -11.05 9.82
N ARG A 382 25.67 -10.33 10.93
CA ARG A 382 24.68 -10.09 11.98
C ARG A 382 23.76 -8.92 11.66
N LEU A 383 24.10 -8.09 10.69
CA LEU A 383 23.35 -6.90 10.27
C LEU A 383 22.76 -7.02 8.88
N VAL A 384 23.48 -7.66 7.95
CA VAL A 384 23.06 -7.84 6.55
C VAL A 384 22.78 -9.29 6.24
N TRP A 385 22.15 -9.52 5.09
CA TRP A 385 21.89 -10.87 4.59
C TRP A 385 23.19 -11.68 4.48
N PRO A 386 23.24 -12.96 4.92
CA PRO A 386 24.45 -13.77 4.83
C PRO A 386 25.01 -13.85 3.40
N GLY A 387 26.23 -13.34 3.20
CA GLY A 387 26.91 -13.33 1.90
C GLY A 387 26.68 -12.08 1.06
N LEU A 388 25.82 -11.14 1.50
CA LEU A 388 25.68 -9.84 0.87
C LEU A 388 26.89 -8.97 1.22
N ARG A 389 27.49 -8.36 0.19
CA ARG A 389 28.55 -7.38 0.37
C ARG A 389 27.98 -6.00 0.13
N PHE A 390 28.37 -5.03 0.94
CA PHE A 390 28.04 -3.64 0.70
C PHE A 390 28.74 -3.13 -0.56
N PHE A 391 27.98 -2.52 -1.47
CA PHE A 391 28.50 -1.85 -2.65
C PHE A 391 27.63 -0.64 -2.99
N ILE A 392 28.25 0.35 -3.64
CA ILE A 392 27.54 1.50 -4.22
C ILE A 392 27.88 1.48 -5.70
N ALA A 393 26.93 1.00 -6.50
CA ALA A 393 27.04 0.96 -7.94
C ALA A 393 25.70 1.38 -8.51
N TYR A 394 25.69 2.10 -9.61
CA TYR A 394 24.46 2.40 -10.34
C TYR A 394 24.29 1.37 -11.45
N THR A 395 23.18 0.64 -11.42
CA THR A 395 22.80 -0.28 -12.49
C THR A 395 21.48 0.23 -13.09
N PRO A 396 21.45 0.58 -14.40
CA PRO A 396 20.21 0.99 -15.04
C PRO A 396 19.11 -0.07 -14.87
N GLY A 397 17.98 0.33 -14.30
CA GLY A 397 16.82 -0.55 -14.09
C GLY A 397 16.90 -1.45 -12.85
N ASP A 398 17.91 -1.30 -11.99
CA ASP A 398 17.87 -1.91 -10.66
C ASP A 398 16.92 -1.14 -9.75
N GLU A 399 15.83 -1.81 -9.38
CA GLU A 399 14.76 -1.30 -8.53
C GLU A 399 15.05 -1.48 -7.02
N ASN A 400 16.20 -2.07 -6.66
CA ASN A 400 16.65 -2.20 -5.28
C ASN A 400 17.69 -1.12 -4.88
N MET A 401 17.99 -0.18 -5.79
CA MET A 401 18.88 0.97 -5.57
C MET A 401 18.11 2.28 -5.38
#